data_AF-A0A7Y5BS97-F1
#
_entry.id   AF-A0A7Y5BS97-F1
#
_cell.length_a   1.000
_cell.length_b   1.000
_cell.length_c   1.000
_cell.angle_alpha   90.00
_cell.angle_beta   90.00
_cell.angle_gamma   90.00
#
_symmetry.space_group_name_H-M   'P 1'
#
loop_
_entity.id
_entity.type
_entity.pdbx_description
1 polymer ?
#
loop_
_entity_poly.entity_id
_entity_poly.type
_entity_poly.pdbx_seq_one_letter_code
_entity_poly.pdbx_strand_id
1 'polypeptide(L)'
;FRAGGKKWGWVAILLDGLKGAIPVGLANYWIGLEGWQLAVVAIAPILGHAFSPLLKFRGGKALAVTFGVWTGLTLWLMPTLLGVLFGLSLWLLRSSGRAVLAGQAGLLVGILLLGANPVWLAVWGVSTGLFAWKYRGELR
;
A
#
# COMPACT_ATOMS: atom_id res chain seq x y z
N PHE A 1 5.06 15.95 -8.62
CA PHE A 1 4.47 17.26 -8.28
C PHE A 1 5.52 18.36 -8.15
N ARG A 2 6.44 18.27 -7.17
CA ARG A 2 7.43 19.35 -6.92
C ARG A 2 8.59 19.40 -7.93
N ALA A 3 9.10 18.25 -8.38
CA ALA A 3 10.26 18.20 -9.27
C ALA A 3 9.89 18.18 -10.77
N GLY A 4 8.91 17.36 -11.17
CA GLY A 4 8.50 17.19 -12.59
C GLY A 4 7.11 17.75 -12.92
N GLY A 5 6.52 18.58 -12.07
CA GLY A 5 5.16 19.09 -12.27
C GLY A 5 4.04 18.06 -12.00
N LYS A 6 2.80 18.47 -12.32
CA LYS A 6 1.57 17.73 -11.97
C LYS A 6 1.31 16.53 -12.87
N LYS A 7 1.55 16.66 -14.19
CA LYS A 7 1.36 15.58 -15.18
C LYS A 7 2.23 14.36 -14.84
N TRP A 8 3.54 14.55 -14.71
CA TRP A 8 4.47 13.48 -14.35
C TRP A 8 4.24 12.92 -12.94
N GLY A 9 3.70 13.72 -12.02
CA GLY A 9 3.28 13.24 -10.70
C GLY A 9 2.18 12.17 -10.78
N TRP A 10 1.16 12.41 -11.60
CA TRP A 10 0.09 11.44 -11.83
C TRP A 10 0.56 10.18 -12.55
N VAL A 11 1.41 10.34 -13.58
CA VAL A 11 2.01 9.20 -14.28
C VAL A 11 2.82 8.34 -13.32
N ALA A 12 3.63 8.95 -12.45
CA ALA A 12 4.40 8.22 -11.44
C ALA A 12 3.50 7.45 -10.45
N ILE A 13 2.43 8.08 -9.95
CA ILE A 13 1.45 7.41 -9.07
C ILE A 13 0.81 6.23 -9.77
N LEU A 14 0.39 6.41 -11.03
CA LEU A 14 -0.25 5.35 -11.80
C LEU A 14 0.70 4.17 -12.01
N LEU A 15 1.93 4.42 -12.44
CA LEU A 15 2.94 3.38 -12.64
C LEU A 15 3.31 2.68 -11.33
N ASP A 16 3.41 3.41 -10.22
CA ASP A 16 3.62 2.83 -8.89
C ASP A 16 2.44 1.96 -8.45
N GLY A 17 1.20 2.36 -8.74
CA GLY A 17 0.03 1.52 -8.47
C GLY A 17 0.03 0.26 -9.34
N LEU A 18 0.26 0.40 -10.64
CA LEU A 18 0.23 -0.71 -11.59
C LEU A 18 1.30 -1.77 -11.32
N LYS A 19 2.51 -1.37 -10.92
CA LYS A 19 3.56 -2.35 -10.56
C LYS A 19 3.24 -3.14 -9.29
N GLY A 20 2.30 -2.69 -8.46
CA GLY A 20 1.73 -3.47 -7.37
C GLY A 20 0.55 -4.32 -7.85
N ALA A 21 -0.38 -3.71 -8.58
CA ALA A 21 -1.64 -4.35 -8.97
C ALA A 21 -1.46 -5.50 -9.98
N ILE A 22 -0.65 -5.30 -11.02
CA ILE A 22 -0.50 -6.28 -12.11
C ILE A 22 0.12 -7.58 -11.63
N PRO A 23 1.33 -7.61 -11.03
CA PRO A 23 1.95 -8.88 -10.63
C PRO A 23 1.16 -9.60 -9.55
N VAL A 24 0.57 -8.86 -8.59
CA VAL A 24 -0.23 -9.45 -7.51
C VAL A 24 -1.56 -9.96 -8.04
N GLY A 25 -2.23 -9.22 -8.92
CA GLY A 25 -3.48 -9.64 -9.54
C GLY A 25 -3.30 -10.86 -10.45
N LEU A 26 -2.18 -10.94 -11.20
CA LEU A 26 -1.84 -12.13 -11.97
C LEU A 26 -1.59 -13.34 -11.06
N ALA A 27 -0.81 -13.16 -9.99
CA ALA A 27 -0.57 -14.22 -9.02
C ALA A 27 -1.85 -14.73 -8.35
N ASN A 28 -2.74 -13.83 -7.96
CA ASN A 28 -3.97 -14.16 -7.24
C ASN A 28 -5.04 -14.75 -8.16
N TYR A 29 -5.38 -14.07 -9.26
CA TYR A 29 -6.56 -14.40 -10.07
C TYR A 29 -6.27 -15.28 -11.29
N TRP A 30 -5.06 -15.24 -11.84
CA TRP A 30 -4.71 -16.00 -13.05
C TRP A 30 -3.92 -17.26 -12.72
N ILE A 31 -2.95 -17.15 -11.81
CA ILE A 31 -2.11 -18.28 -11.39
C ILE A 31 -2.79 -19.05 -10.24
N GLY A 32 -3.60 -18.38 -9.42
CA GLY A 32 -4.26 -19.01 -8.27
C GLY A 32 -3.30 -19.32 -7.13
N LEU A 33 -2.29 -18.46 -6.90
CA LEU A 33 -1.43 -18.60 -5.73
C LEU A 33 -2.22 -18.31 -4.47
N GLU A 34 -2.00 -19.14 -3.44
CA GLU A 34 -2.66 -19.01 -2.14
C GLU A 34 -1.62 -18.96 -1.01
N GLY A 35 -2.10 -18.66 0.20
CA GLY A 35 -1.29 -18.74 1.41
C GLY A 35 0.00 -17.92 1.37
N TRP A 36 1.10 -18.54 1.80
CA TRP A 36 2.39 -17.85 1.96
C TRP A 36 3.00 -17.41 0.63
N GLN A 37 2.77 -18.14 -0.47
CA GLN A 37 3.27 -17.80 -1.80
C GLN A 37 2.67 -16.47 -2.26
N LEU A 38 1.35 -16.33 -2.11
CA LEU A 38 0.66 -15.08 -2.43
C LEU A 38 1.13 -13.92 -1.54
N ALA A 39 1.33 -14.18 -0.24
CA ALA A 39 1.83 -13.17 0.69
C ALA A 39 3.20 -12.62 0.28
N VAL A 40 4.15 -13.49 -0.11
CA VAL A 40 5.47 -13.08 -0.57
C VAL A 40 5.36 -12.22 -1.84
N VAL A 41 4.56 -12.65 -2.82
CA VAL A 41 4.36 -11.89 -4.06
C VAL A 41 3.70 -10.53 -3.78
N ALA A 42 2.76 -10.46 -2.85
CA ALA A 42 2.09 -9.21 -2.47
C ALA A 42 3.00 -8.24 -1.71
N ILE A 43 3.90 -8.75 -0.86
CA ILE A 43 4.82 -7.94 -0.07
C ILE A 43 6.01 -7.42 -0.90
N ALA A 44 6.50 -8.22 -1.85
CA ALA A 44 7.66 -7.90 -2.68
C ALA A 44 7.63 -6.51 -3.34
N PRO A 45 6.56 -6.06 -4.02
CA PRO A 45 6.53 -4.73 -4.64
C PRO A 45 6.55 -3.58 -3.61
N ILE A 46 5.97 -3.77 -2.42
CA ILE A 46 5.98 -2.78 -1.32
C ILE A 46 7.42 -2.56 -0.85
N LEU A 47 8.12 -3.65 -0.53
CA LEU A 47 9.51 -3.60 -0.09
C LEU A 47 10.44 -3.11 -1.21
N GLY A 48 10.24 -3.59 -2.44
CA GLY A 48 11.04 -3.20 -3.60
C GLY A 48 10.92 -1.70 -3.92
N HIS A 49 9.74 -1.09 -3.74
CA HIS A 49 9.60 0.36 -3.88
C HIS A 49 10.27 1.11 -2.72
N ALA A 50 10.15 0.61 -1.48
CA ALA A 50 10.69 1.27 -0.30
C ALA A 50 12.21 1.20 -0.16
N PHE A 51 12.79 0.11 -0.66
CA PHE A 51 14.20 -0.26 -0.58
C PHE A 51 14.77 -0.58 -1.97
N SER A 52 14.42 0.24 -2.97
CA SER A 52 14.85 0.00 -4.35
C SER A 52 16.38 -0.10 -4.47
N PRO A 53 16.93 -1.23 -4.96
CA PRO A 53 18.37 -1.40 -5.16
C PRO A 53 18.96 -0.37 -6.13
N LEU A 54 18.20 -0.01 -7.16
CA LEU A 54 18.56 1.00 -8.17
C LEU A 54 18.75 2.40 -7.56
N LEU A 55 18.09 2.67 -6.43
CA LEU A 55 18.19 3.93 -5.71
C LEU A 55 19.05 3.79 -4.45
N LYS A 56 20.01 2.84 -4.42
CA LYS A 56 20.89 2.59 -3.26
C LYS A 56 20.10 2.34 -1.98
N PHE A 57 19.01 1.59 -2.08
CA PHE A 57 18.06 1.30 -0.99
C PHE A 57 17.34 2.55 -0.41
N ARG A 58 17.39 3.70 -1.10
CA ARG A 58 16.69 4.94 -0.72
C ARG A 58 15.41 5.11 -1.53
N GLY A 59 14.45 4.23 -1.30
CA GLY A 59 13.14 4.26 -1.96
C GLY A 59 12.12 5.19 -1.30
N GLY A 60 10.94 5.28 -1.93
CA GLY A 60 9.83 6.15 -1.52
C GLY A 60 9.02 5.62 -0.33
N LYS A 61 7.86 6.24 -0.08
CA LYS A 61 6.96 5.89 1.02
C LYS A 61 6.00 4.74 0.70
N ALA A 62 5.99 4.22 -0.52
CA ALA A 62 5.22 3.05 -0.96
C ALA A 62 3.68 3.14 -0.87
N LEU A 63 3.09 4.33 -0.68
CA LEU A 63 1.63 4.47 -0.56
C LEU A 63 0.88 4.03 -1.84
N ALA A 64 1.28 4.53 -3.00
CA ALA A 64 0.65 4.19 -4.28
C ALA A 64 0.80 2.69 -4.62
N VAL A 65 1.98 2.12 -4.34
CA VAL A 65 2.22 0.68 -4.54
C VAL A 65 1.35 -0.17 -3.63
N THR A 66 1.21 0.21 -2.37
CA THR A 66 0.36 -0.50 -1.40
C THR A 66 -1.10 -0.47 -1.85
N PHE A 67 -1.58 0.66 -2.36
CA PHE A 67 -2.92 0.75 -2.97
C PHE A 67 -3.07 -0.24 -4.13
N GLY A 68 -2.07 -0.30 -5.03
CA GLY A 68 -2.05 -1.25 -6.13
C GLY A 68 -2.06 -2.72 -5.68
N VAL A 69 -1.27 -3.07 -4.67
CA VAL A 69 -1.25 -4.44 -4.10
C VAL A 69 -2.64 -4.83 -3.58
N TRP A 70 -3.33 -3.94 -2.87
CA TRP A 70 -4.70 -4.18 -2.41
C TRP A 70 -5.70 -4.33 -3.57
N THR A 71 -5.51 -3.58 -4.67
CA THR A 71 -6.25 -3.81 -5.92
C THR A 71 -6.00 -5.19 -6.50
N GLY A 72 -4.74 -5.66 -6.51
CA GLY A 72 -4.40 -7.00 -6.99
C GLY A 72 -4.95 -8.14 -6.09
N LEU A 73 -5.12 -7.90 -4.79
CA LEU A 73 -5.62 -8.91 -3.85
C LEU A 73 -7.14 -8.98 -3.77
N THR A 74 -7.83 -7.84 -3.92
CA THR A 74 -9.25 -7.71 -3.57
C THR A 74 -10.09 -6.95 -4.58
N LEU A 75 -9.52 -6.67 -5.76
CA LEU A 75 -10.10 -5.82 -6.81
C LEU A 75 -10.43 -4.42 -6.28
N TRP A 76 -11.66 -4.21 -5.82
CA TRP A 76 -12.16 -2.90 -5.41
C TRP A 76 -12.31 -2.77 -3.89
N LEU A 77 -12.48 -3.87 -3.14
CA LEU A 77 -12.95 -3.80 -1.75
C LEU A 77 -11.95 -3.12 -0.79
N MET A 78 -10.73 -3.65 -0.64
CA MET A 78 -9.72 -3.04 0.23
C MET A 78 -9.17 -1.69 -0.28
N PRO A 79 -8.92 -1.48 -1.59
CA PRO A 79 -8.42 -0.18 -2.04
C PRO A 79 -9.47 0.93 -1.89
N THR A 80 -10.77 0.64 -2.07
CA THR A 80 -11.82 1.64 -1.79
C THR A 80 -11.85 2.00 -0.31
N LEU A 81 -11.83 0.99 0.58
CA LEU A 81 -11.77 1.20 2.02
C LEU A 81 -10.54 2.03 2.41
N LEU A 82 -9.35 1.65 1.93
CA LEU A 82 -8.11 2.37 2.16
C LEU A 82 -8.18 3.82 1.65
N GLY A 83 -8.71 4.04 0.44
CA GLY A 83 -8.84 5.36 -0.16
C GLY A 83 -9.77 6.28 0.63
N VAL A 84 -10.94 5.77 1.02
CA VAL A 84 -11.92 6.51 1.84
C VAL A 84 -11.35 6.85 3.21
N LEU A 85 -10.80 5.85 3.92
CA LEU A 85 -10.25 6.05 5.26
C LEU A 85 -9.06 7.01 5.24
N PHE A 86 -8.17 6.88 4.25
CA PHE A 86 -7.04 7.79 4.11
C PHE A 86 -7.51 9.22 3.79
N GLY A 87 -8.47 9.39 2.88
CA GLY A 87 -9.04 10.69 2.54
C GLY A 87 -9.71 11.36 3.74
N LEU A 88 -10.53 10.60 4.48
CA LEU A 88 -11.15 11.06 5.72
C LEU A 88 -10.10 11.44 6.78
N SER A 89 -9.09 10.60 6.97
CA SER A 89 -8.04 10.83 7.95
C SER A 89 -7.20 12.06 7.60
N LEU A 90 -6.92 12.29 6.31
CA LEU A 90 -6.24 13.51 5.86
C LEU A 90 -7.07 14.77 6.14
N TRP A 91 -8.38 14.70 5.91
CA TRP A 91 -9.29 15.81 6.17
C TRP A 91 -9.35 16.16 7.66
N LEU A 92 -9.39 15.15 8.54
CA LEU A 92 -9.47 15.34 9.99
C LEU A 92 -8.13 15.75 10.64
N LEU A 93 -7.04 15.04 10.33
CA LEU A 93 -5.79 15.14 11.07
C LEU A 93 -4.83 16.19 10.51
N ARG A 94 -5.00 16.61 9.25
CA ARG A 94 -4.13 17.55 8.51
C ARG A 94 -2.62 17.22 8.52
N SER A 95 -2.23 16.06 9.04
CA SER A 95 -0.87 15.50 9.03
C SER A 95 -0.87 14.23 8.18
N SER A 96 0.00 14.19 7.17
CA SER A 96 0.12 13.05 6.27
C SER A 96 0.53 11.76 6.98
N GLY A 97 1.43 11.84 7.97
CA GLY A 97 1.85 10.66 8.74
C GLY A 97 0.72 10.09 9.61
N ARG A 98 0.06 10.95 10.39
CA ARG A 98 -1.06 10.52 11.26
C ARG A 98 -2.23 10.00 10.43
N ALA A 99 -2.50 10.63 9.28
CA ALA A 99 -3.58 10.21 8.41
C ALA A 99 -3.36 8.83 7.78
N VAL A 100 -2.14 8.53 7.33
CA VAL A 100 -1.81 7.19 6.80
C VAL A 100 -1.99 6.12 7.87
N LEU A 101 -1.50 6.36 9.09
CA LEU A 101 -1.61 5.39 10.18
C LEU A 101 -3.05 5.19 10.66
N ALA A 102 -3.84 6.27 10.75
CA ALA A 102 -5.27 6.17 11.05
C ALA A 102 -6.02 5.38 9.96
N GLY A 103 -5.69 5.61 8.68
CA GLY A 103 -6.21 4.82 7.57
C GLY A 103 -5.86 3.33 7.66
N GLN A 104 -4.61 3.01 8.04
CA GLN A 104 -4.20 1.61 8.27
C GLN A 104 -4.93 0.97 9.45
N ALA A 105 -5.21 1.71 10.53
CA ALA A 105 -5.97 1.20 11.66
C ALA A 105 -7.41 0.83 11.24
N GLY A 106 -8.08 1.68 10.46
CA GLY A 106 -9.40 1.34 9.92
C GLY A 106 -9.37 0.17 8.92
N LEU A 107 -8.30 0.06 8.13
CA LEU A 107 -8.11 -1.09 7.23
C LEU A 107 -7.97 -2.41 8.01
N LEU A 108 -7.26 -2.40 9.14
CA LEU A 108 -7.16 -3.56 10.04
C LEU A 108 -8.55 -4.00 10.50
N VAL A 109 -9.38 -3.05 10.96
CA VAL A 109 -10.75 -3.35 11.37
C VAL A 109 -11.52 -4.01 10.23
N GLY A 110 -11.41 -3.49 9.01
CA GLY A 110 -12.01 -4.11 7.82
C GLY A 110 -11.53 -5.55 7.58
N ILE A 111 -10.23 -5.81 7.69
CA ILE A 111 -9.67 -7.16 7.52
C ILE A 111 -10.20 -8.12 8.60
N LEU A 112 -10.27 -7.67 9.85
CA LEU A 112 -10.77 -8.48 10.98
C LEU A 112 -12.26 -8.81 10.80
N LEU A 113 -13.06 -7.85 10.37
CA LEU A 113 -14.50 -8.06 10.13
C LEU A 113 -14.79 -9.01 8.97
N LEU A 114 -13.88 -9.13 8.01
CA LEU A 114 -14.02 -10.00 6.83
C LEU A 114 -13.39 -11.40 7.02
N GLY A 115 -13.11 -11.80 8.26
CA GLY A 115 -12.64 -13.14 8.57
C GLY A 115 -11.12 -13.29 8.68
N ALA A 116 -10.37 -12.18 8.80
CA ALA A 116 -8.96 -12.18 9.20
C ALA A 116 -8.04 -13.05 8.31
N ASN A 117 -8.17 -12.93 6.98
CA ASN A 117 -7.32 -13.68 6.04
C ASN A 117 -5.82 -13.47 6.36
N PRO A 118 -5.04 -14.55 6.59
CA PRO A 118 -3.63 -14.45 6.98
C PRO A 118 -2.76 -13.69 5.98
N VAL A 119 -3.04 -13.80 4.68
CA VAL A 119 -2.34 -13.07 3.62
C VAL A 119 -2.57 -11.57 3.76
N TRP A 120 -3.82 -11.16 4.00
CA TRP A 120 -4.19 -9.76 4.15
C TRP A 120 -3.56 -9.16 5.41
N LEU A 121 -3.56 -9.91 6.51
CA LEU A 121 -2.89 -9.50 7.75
C LEU A 121 -1.38 -9.35 7.58
N ALA A 122 -0.72 -10.26 6.87
CA ALA A 122 0.71 -10.18 6.60
C ALA A 122 1.06 -8.94 5.76
N VAL A 123 0.31 -8.72 4.67
CA VAL A 123 0.50 -7.55 3.79
C VAL A 123 0.25 -6.26 4.58
N TRP A 124 -0.83 -6.19 5.35
CA TRP A 124 -1.16 -5.05 6.21
C TRP A 124 -0.08 -4.79 7.25
N GLY A 125 0.42 -5.82 7.92
CA GLY A 125 1.44 -5.69 8.97
C GLY A 125 2.74 -5.11 8.42
N VAL A 126 3.19 -5.62 7.26
CA VAL A 126 4.38 -5.10 6.58
C VAL A 126 4.17 -3.67 6.09
N SER A 127 3.04 -3.36 5.44
CA SER A 127 2.77 -2.00 4.97
C SER A 127 2.67 -1.01 6.11
N THR A 128 2.02 -1.38 7.23
CA THR A 128 1.86 -0.53 8.40
C THR A 128 3.19 -0.27 9.09
N GLY A 129 4.01 -1.31 9.32
CA GLY A 129 5.35 -1.16 9.89
C GLY A 129 6.24 -0.27 9.01
N LEU A 130 6.17 -0.45 7.69
CA LEU A 130 6.90 0.39 6.74
C LEU A 130 6.42 1.85 6.78
N PHE A 131 5.11 2.10 6.81
CA PHE A 131 4.57 3.45 6.91
C PHE A 131 4.95 4.12 8.22
N ALA A 132 4.84 3.42 9.36
CA ALA A 132 5.28 3.93 10.65
C ALA A 132 6.75 4.37 10.61
N TRP A 133 7.62 3.57 9.99
CA TRP A 133 9.03 3.91 9.82
C TRP A 133 9.25 5.09 8.87
N LYS A 134 8.65 5.09 7.68
CA LYS A 134 8.85 6.14 6.65
C LYS A 134 8.21 7.48 7.03
N TYR A 135 7.13 7.48 7.82
CA TYR A 135 6.42 8.68 8.25
C TYR A 135 6.81 9.16 9.65
N ARG A 136 7.73 8.50 10.36
CA ARG A 136 8.15 8.85 11.74
C ARG A 136 8.48 10.33 11.96
N GLY A 137 9.03 11.01 10.96
CA GLY A 137 9.37 12.44 11.06
C GLY A 137 8.16 13.38 11.02
N GLU A 138 7.02 12.90 10.51
CA GLU A 138 5.76 13.65 10.40
C GLU A 138 4.78 13.33 11.56
N LEU A 139 5.21 12.47 12.49
CA LEU A 139 4.44 12.10 13.68
C LEU A 139 4.74 12.98 14.89
N ARG A 140 5.93 13.60 14.92
CA ARG A 140 6.33 14.60 15.91
C ARG A 140 5.51 15.88 15.71
#